data_AF-A0A3N5I8T7-F1
#
_entry.id   AF-A0A3N5I8T7-F1
#
_cell.length_a   1.000
_cell.length_b   1.000
_cell.length_c   1.000
_cell.angle_alpha   90.00
_cell.angle_beta   90.00
_cell.angle_gamma   90.00
#
_symmetry.space_group_name_H-M   'P 1'
#
loop_
_entity.id
_entity.type
_entity.pdbx_description
1 polymer ?
#
loop_
_entity_poly.entity_id
_entity_poly.type
_entity_poly.pdbx_seq_one_letter_code
_entity_poly.pdbx_strand_id
1 'polypeptide(L)' 'MVTCPTCRAATAWRGNANRPFCSLTCRLIDLGSWLDERYRIAPGDPADDVS' A
#
# COMPACT_ATOMS: atom_id res chain seq x y z
N MET A 1 -7.75 9.77 -10.58
CA MET A 1 -6.52 9.89 -9.77
C MET A 1 -6.60 8.86 -8.66
N VAL A 2 -5.46 8.43 -8.10
CA VAL A 2 -5.37 7.51 -6.97
C VAL A 2 -4.56 8.15 -5.85
N THR A 3 -4.85 7.81 -4.60
CA THR A 3 -4.11 8.30 -3.44
C THR A 3 -2.89 7.43 -3.18
N CYS A 4 -1.71 8.03 -3.08
CA CYS A 4 -0.48 7.32 -2.71
C CYS A 4 -0.62 6.75 -1.29
N PRO A 5 -0.47 5.43 -1.07
CA PRO A 5 -0.66 4.84 0.25
C PRO A 5 0.43 5.28 1.26
N THR A 6 1.62 5.66 0.78
CA THR A 6 2.75 6.04 1.64
C THR A 6 2.65 7.47 2.18
N CYS A 7 2.33 8.44 1.32
CA CYS A 7 2.38 9.88 1.68
C CYS A 7 1.05 10.62 1.49
N ARG A 8 0.01 9.92 1.01
CA ARG A 8 -1.34 10.43 0.74
C ARG A 8 -1.46 11.51 -0.34
N ALA A 9 -0.40 11.75 -1.12
CA ALA A 9 -0.49 12.60 -2.30
C ALA A 9 -1.40 12.00 -3.38
N ALA A 10 -2.18 12.84 -4.08
CA ALA A 10 -2.95 12.43 -5.24
C ALA A 10 -2.03 12.24 -6.46
N THR A 11 -2.16 11.13 -7.17
CA THR A 11 -1.37 10.83 -8.38
C THR A 11 -2.22 10.30 -9.53
N ALA A 12 -1.74 10.46 -10.76
CA ALA A 12 -2.38 9.93 -11.95
C ALA A 12 -2.26 8.40 -11.99
N TRP A 13 -3.30 7.72 -12.48
CA TRP A 13 -3.27 6.27 -12.70
C TRP A 13 -2.60 5.91 -14.04
N ARG A 14 -2.91 6.68 -15.09
CA ARG A 14 -2.30 6.55 -16.42
C ARG A 14 -1.04 7.41 -16.48
N GLY A 15 0.00 6.92 -17.16
CA GLY A 15 1.28 7.63 -17.30
C GLY A 15 2.17 7.64 -16.05
N ASN A 16 1.74 7.07 -14.93
CA ASN A 16 2.56 6.94 -13.73
C ASN A 16 3.21 5.54 -13.64
N ALA A 17 4.52 5.48 -13.80
CA ALA A 17 5.30 4.24 -13.71
C ALA A 17 5.38 3.66 -12.29
N ASN A 18 5.12 4.47 -11.26
CA ASN A 18 5.23 4.08 -9.86
C ASN A 18 3.88 3.79 -9.19
N ARG A 19 2.77 3.77 -9.96
CA ARG A 19 1.43 3.50 -9.42
C ARG A 19 1.40 2.22 -8.56
N PRO A 20 0.66 2.20 -7.43
CA PRO A 20 -0.22 3.26 -6.91
C PRO A 20 0.52 4.42 -6.21
N PHE A 21 1.84 4.37 -6.09
CA PHE A 21 2.66 5.38 -5.43
C PHE A 21 2.88 6.62 -6.30
N CYS A 22 3.16 7.76 -5.66
CA CYS A 22 3.47 9.00 -6.37
C CYS A 22 4.92 9.06 -6.90
N SER A 23 5.83 8.25 -6.35
CA SER A 23 7.25 8.25 -6.72
C SER A 23 7.93 6.91 -6.37
N LEU A 24 9.13 6.69 -6.94
CA LEU A 24 9.98 5.55 -6.59
C LEU A 24 10.31 5.51 -5.09
N THR A 25 10.58 6.67 -4.48
CA THR A 25 10.86 6.77 -3.04
C THR A 25 9.70 6.22 -2.19
N CYS A 26 8.46 6.58 -2.51
CA CYS A 26 7.30 6.07 -1.76
C CYS A 26 7.15 4.55 -1.92
N ARG A 27 7.41 4.00 -3.11
CA ARG A 27 7.41 2.56 -3.36
C ARG A 27 8.47 1.84 -2.51
N LEU A 28 9.66 2.41 -2.37
CA LEU A 28 10.74 1.82 -1.56
C LEU A 28 10.47 1.89 -0.06
N ILE A 29 9.86 2.98 0.43
CA ILE A 29 9.45 3.09 1.83
C ILE A 29 8.39 2.03 2.18
N ASP A 30 7.42 1.84 1.30
CA ASP A 30 6.39 0.81 1.48
C ASP A 30 7.03 -0.59 1.54
N LEU A 31 7.92 -0.90 0.59
CA LEU A 31 8.69 -2.15 0.59
C LEU A 31 9.49 -2.33 1.89
N GLY A 32 10.14 -1.27 2.38
CA GLY A 32 10.84 -1.31 3.66
C GLY A 32 9.91 -1.62 4.84
N SER A 33 8.70 -1.08 4.83
CA SER A 33 7.70 -1.36 5.88
C SER A 33 7.22 -2.82 5.86
N TRP A 34 7.18 -3.44 4.68
CA TRP A 34 6.94 -4.89 4.54
C TRP A 34 8.08 -5.72 5.10
N LEU A 35 9.33 -5.38 4.74
CA LEU A 35 10.51 -6.09 5.22
C LEU A 35 10.69 -5.96 6.74
N ASP A 36 10.30 -4.83 7.32
CA ASP A 36 10.31 -4.57 8.76
C ASP A 36 9.11 -5.22 9.50
N GLU A 37 8.27 -6.01 8.83
CA GLU A 37 7.07 -6.64 9.39
C GLU A 37 6.12 -5.65 10.11
N ARG A 38 6.06 -4.40 9.63
CA ARG A 38 5.24 -3.35 10.25
C ARG A 38 3.75 -3.51 9.96
N TYR A 39 3.41 -4.26 8.92
CA TYR A 39 2.02 -4.56 8.56
C TYR A 39 1.52 -5.77 9.35
N ARG A 40 0.44 -5.57 10.11
CA ARG A 40 -0.25 -6.64 10.84
C ARG A 40 -1.69 -6.74 10.36
N ILE A 41 -2.12 -7.96 10.06
CA ILE A 41 -3.53 -8.27 9.85
C ILE A 41 -4.13 -8.44 11.25
N ALA A 42 -5.22 -7.73 11.53
CA ALA A 42 -5.97 -7.97 12.76
C ALA A 42 -6.44 -9.44 12.77
N PRO A 43 -6.57 -10.09 13.93
CA PRO A 43 -7.22 -11.39 13.99
C PRO A 43 -8.59 -11.30 13.30
N GLY A 44 -8.85 -12.20 12.36
CA GLY A 44 -10.15 -12.27 11.68
C GLY A 44 -11.26 -12.57 12.68
N ASP A 45 -12.49 -12.19 12.34
CA ASP A 45 -13.66 -12.70 13.06
C ASP A 45 -13.76 -14.20 12.72
N PRO A 46 -13.86 -15.12 13.70
CA PRO A 46 -13.99 -16.56 13.42
C PRO A 46 -15.17 -16.93 12.49
N ALA A 47 -16.07 -15.99 12.18
CA ALA A 47 -17.15 -16.15 11.20
C ALA A 47 -16.71 -16.07 9.72
N ASP A 48 -15.50 -15.58 9.41
CA ASP A 48 -15.04 -15.37 8.03
C ASP A 48 -14.40 -16.63 7.38
N ASP A 49 -14.18 -17.70 8.15
CA ASP A 49 -13.56 -18.97 7.71
C ASP A 49 -14.56 -20.02 7.16
N VAL A 50 -15.79 -19.62 6.85
CA VAL A 50 -16.81 -20.48 6.22
C VAL A 50 -17.24 -19.90 4.88
N SER A 51 -16.53 -20.24 3.81
CA SER A 51 -16.98 -20.11 2.41
C SER A 51 -16.39 -21.20 1.53
#